data_AF-A0A2H0ABK9-F1
#
_entry.id   AF-A0A2H0ABK9-F1
#
_cell.length_a   1.000
_cell.length_b   1.000
_cell.length_c   1.000
_cell.angle_alpha   90.00
_cell.angle_beta   90.00
_cell.angle_gamma   90.00
#
_symmetry.space_group_name_H-M   'P 1'
#
loop_
_entity.id
_entity.type
_entity.pdbx_description
1 polymer ?
#
loop_
_entity_poly.entity_id
_entity_poly.type
_entity_poly.pdbx_seq_one_letter_code
_entity_poly.pdbx_strand_id
1 'polypeptide(L)'
;REALEETGLQVRLTGQFHTYSDPARDPRHHTVSTVFLATAQGRPVAGDDAGQARIFRPDSLPDLVFDHARILNDYFGSRPAAA
;
A
#
# COMPACT_ATOMS: atom_id res chain seq x y z
N ARG A 1 -12.00 3.98 -2.92
CA ARG A 1 -12.35 3.65 -4.31
C ARG A 1 -11.40 2.57 -4.81
N GLU A 2 -10.13 2.90 -5.07
CA GLU A 2 -9.08 1.96 -5.53
C GLU A 2 -9.09 0.59 -4.83
N ALA A 3 -9.08 0.53 -3.49
CA ALA A 3 -9.03 -0.76 -2.78
C ALA A 3 -10.23 -1.67 -3.10
N LEU A 4 -11.42 -1.10 -3.31
CA LEU A 4 -12.60 -1.86 -3.71
C LEU A 4 -12.50 -2.31 -5.16
N GLU A 5 -12.03 -1.44 -6.05
CA GLU A 5 -11.89 -1.73 -7.49
C GLU A 5 -10.82 -2.80 -7.75
N GLU A 6 -9.69 -2.75 -7.04
CA GLU A 6 -8.54 -3.64 -7.31
C GLU A 6 -8.56 -4.95 -6.52
N THR A 7 -9.23 -4.97 -5.36
CA THR A 7 -9.18 -6.11 -4.45
C THR A 7 -10.55 -6.64 -4.04
N GLY A 8 -11.64 -5.97 -4.44
CA GLY A 8 -12.99 -6.30 -4.02
C GLY A 8 -13.28 -6.03 -2.53
N LEU A 9 -12.31 -5.51 -1.77
CA LEU A 9 -12.45 -5.28 -0.34
C LEU A 9 -12.97 -3.88 -0.04
N GLN A 10 -14.04 -3.82 0.76
CA GLN A 10 -14.41 -2.58 1.43
C GLN A 10 -13.49 -2.35 2.63
N VAL A 11 -12.67 -1.31 2.53
CA VAL A 11 -11.70 -0.95 3.57
C VAL A 11 -12.26 0.13 4.51
N ARG A 12 -11.90 0.04 5.79
CA ARG A 12 -12.06 1.13 6.76
C ARG A 12 -10.71 1.81 6.96
N LEU A 13 -10.64 3.09 6.63
CA LEU A 13 -9.45 3.91 6.85
C LEU A 13 -9.20 4.09 8.36
N THR A 14 -7.96 3.94 8.79
CA THR A 14 -7.53 4.20 10.17
C THR A 14 -6.73 5.49 10.28
N GLY A 15 -6.28 6.05 9.16
CA GLY A 15 -5.64 7.36 9.10
C GLY A 15 -4.93 7.61 7.78
N GLN A 16 -4.62 8.88 7.50
CA GLN A 16 -3.61 9.23 6.51
C GLN A 16 -2.24 8.99 7.13
N PHE A 17 -1.33 8.37 6.38
CA PHE A 17 0.05 8.15 6.83
C PHE A 17 0.94 9.33 6.43
N HIS A 18 1.47 9.29 5.21
CA HIS A 18 2.39 10.29 4.68
C HIS A 18 2.09 10.60 3.21
N THR A 19 2.56 11.77 2.78
CA THR A 19 2.61 12.15 1.37
C THR A 19 4.06 12.08 0.91
N TYR A 20 4.30 11.33 -0.15
CA TYR A 20 5.61 11.13 -0.78
C TYR A 20 5.63 11.90 -2.10
N SER A 21 6.56 12.85 -2.20
CA SER A 21 6.63 13.80 -3.33
C SER A 21 8.06 14.02 -3.84
N ASP A 22 8.99 13.13 -3.51
CA ASP A 22 10.36 13.19 -4.04
C ASP A 22 10.31 13.16 -5.59
N PRO A 23 10.85 14.16 -6.31
CA PRO A 23 10.82 14.18 -7.77
C PRO A 23 11.46 12.98 -8.45
N ALA A 24 12.35 12.26 -7.76
CA ALA A 24 13.04 11.09 -8.28
C ALA A 24 12.28 9.76 -8.05
N ARG A 25 11.15 9.77 -7.32
CA ARG A 25 10.45 8.52 -6.96
C ARG A 25 9.81 7.79 -8.14
N ASP A 26 9.48 8.53 -9.19
CA ASP A 26 9.03 7.98 -10.46
C ASP A 26 9.91 8.58 -11.57
N PRO A 27 10.65 7.76 -12.35
CA PRO A 27 11.55 8.26 -13.38
C PRO A 27 10.81 8.90 -14.58
N ARG A 28 9.49 8.74 -14.68
CA ARG A 28 8.69 9.23 -15.81
C ARG A 28 8.32 10.70 -15.62
N HIS A 29 7.78 11.04 -14.45
CA HIS A 29 7.28 12.37 -14.12
C HIS A 29 7.36 12.62 -12.60
N HIS A 30 7.25 13.89 -12.19
CA HIS A 30 7.09 14.22 -10.77
C HIS A 30 5.72 13.75 -10.29
N THR A 31 5.68 12.59 -9.62
CA THR A 31 4.47 12.00 -9.06
C THR A 31 4.39 12.20 -7.56
N VAL A 32 3.23 12.64 -7.08
CA VAL A 32 2.93 12.74 -5.64
C VAL A 32 1.97 11.63 -5.24
N SER A 33 2.27 10.92 -4.17
CA SER A 33 1.41 9.84 -3.64
C SER A 33 1.11 10.06 -2.16
N THR A 34 -0.17 10.07 -1.79
CA THR A 34 -0.61 10.10 -0.39
C THR A 34 -1.05 8.70 0.02
N VAL A 35 -0.41 8.16 1.05
CA VAL A 35 -0.65 6.80 1.55
C VAL A 35 -1.62 6.84 2.72
N PHE A 36 -2.59 5.93 2.71
CA PHE A 36 -3.56 5.75 3.79
C PHE A 36 -3.38 4.38 4.43
N LEU A 37 -3.59 4.34 5.74
CA LEU A 37 -3.68 3.09 6.48
C LEU A 37 -5.14 2.66 6.54
N ALA A 38 -5.36 1.36 6.36
CA ALA A 38 -6.70 0.82 6.36
C ALA A 38 -6.74 -0.62 6.88
N THR A 39 -7.93 -1.05 7.27
CA THR A 39 -8.23 -2.42 7.67
C THR A 39 -9.43 -2.94 6.89
N ALA A 40 -9.43 -4.23 6.58
CA ALA A 40 -10.55 -4.91 5.93
C ALA A 40 -10.67 -6.34 6.43
N GLN A 41 -11.80 -6.97 6.16
CA GLN A 41 -12.05 -8.38 6.38
C GLN A 41 -12.41 -9.05 5.06
N GLY A 42 -12.14 -10.35 4.96
CA GLY A 42 -12.40 -11.15 3.77
C GLY A 42 -11.13 -11.50 3.01
N ARG A 43 -11.31 -12.14 1.85
CA ARG A 43 -10.22 -12.55 0.96
C ARG A 43 -10.21 -11.62 -0.26
N PRO A 44 -9.08 -10.99 -0.60
CA PRO A 44 -9.02 -10.13 -1.76
C PRO A 44 -9.21 -10.95 -3.04
N VAL A 45 -9.94 -10.38 -3.98
CA VAL A 45 -10.13 -10.89 -5.34
C VAL A 45 -9.68 -9.78 -6.28
N ALA A 46 -8.80 -10.12 -7.22
CA ALA A 46 -8.31 -9.15 -8.19
C ALA A 46 -9.49 -8.58 -9.01
N GLY A 47 -9.46 -7.28 -9.26
CA GLY A 47 -10.54 -6.57 -9.95
C GLY A 47 -10.07 -5.91 -11.25
N ASP A 48 -10.33 -4.61 -11.37
CA ASP A 48 -10.31 -3.86 -12.64
C ASP A 48 -8.96 -3.96 -13.38
N ASP A 49 -7.92 -3.29 -12.88
CA ASP A 49 -6.59 -3.30 -13.49
C ASP A 49 -5.67 -4.39 -12.89
N ALA A 50 -6.06 -5.00 -11.77
CA ALA A 50 -5.32 -6.06 -11.12
C ALA A 50 -5.62 -7.45 -11.72
N GLY A 51 -4.63 -8.07 -12.37
CA GLY A 51 -4.68 -9.49 -12.74
C GLY A 51 -4.54 -10.47 -11.55
N GLN A 52 -4.07 -9.99 -10.39
CA GLN A 52 -3.88 -10.81 -9.18
C GLN A 52 -3.92 -9.96 -7.91
N ALA A 53 -4.58 -10.46 -6.86
CA ALA A 53 -4.52 -9.91 -5.50
C ALA A 53 -4.16 -11.01 -4.49
N ARG A 54 -3.17 -10.75 -3.61
CA ARG A 54 -2.69 -11.69 -2.59
C ARG A 54 -2.37 -10.97 -1.28
N ILE A 55 -2.39 -11.72 -0.19
CA ILE A 55 -1.97 -11.25 1.14
C ILE A 55 -0.53 -11.68 1.35
N PHE A 56 0.31 -10.75 1.79
CA PHE A 56 1.72 -10.98 2.09
C PHE A 56 2.03 -10.64 3.54
N ARG A 57 2.99 -11.35 4.12
CA ARG A 57 3.58 -10.99 5.41
C ARG A 57 4.76 -10.03 5.19
N PRO A 58 5.16 -9.23 6.19
CA PRO A 58 6.30 -8.32 6.07
C PRO A 58 7.60 -8.99 5.63
N ASP A 59 7.81 -10.25 6.04
CA ASP A 59 8.98 -11.08 5.75
C ASP A 59 8.87 -11.84 4.41
N SER A 60 7.76 -11.67 3.67
CA SER A 60 7.48 -12.41 2.44
C SER A 60 7.03 -11.50 1.30
N LEU A 61 7.48 -10.24 1.27
CA LEU A 61 7.12 -9.28 0.23
C LEU A 61 7.86 -9.60 -1.08
N PRO A 62 7.20 -9.47 -2.25
CA PRO A 62 7.88 -9.53 -3.55
C PRO A 62 8.69 -8.24 -3.80
N ASP A 63 9.40 -8.19 -4.92
CA ASP A 63 9.97 -6.92 -5.41
C ASP A 63 8.86 -5.91 -5.66
N LEU A 64 9.04 -4.71 -5.11
CA LEU A 64 8.04 -3.65 -5.16
C LEU A 64 8.45 -2.55 -6.13
N VAL A 65 7.48 -2.01 -6.84
CA VAL A 65 7.69 -0.92 -7.80
C VAL A 65 7.87 0.42 -7.10
N PHE A 66 8.59 1.33 -7.76
CA PHE A 66 8.88 2.68 -7.27
C PHE A 66 9.50 2.64 -5.86
N ASP A 67 9.02 3.51 -4.97
CA ASP A 67 9.45 3.62 -3.58
C ASP A 67 8.54 2.86 -2.60
N HIS A 68 7.72 1.91 -3.07
CA HIS A 68 6.77 1.20 -2.20
C HIS A 68 7.48 0.41 -1.08
N ALA A 69 8.70 -0.08 -1.32
CA ALA A 69 9.51 -0.72 -0.27
C ALA A 69 9.87 0.27 0.86
N ARG A 70 10.20 1.52 0.52
CA ARG A 70 10.45 2.58 1.51
C ARG A 70 9.18 2.88 2.31
N ILE A 71 8.04 3.04 1.63
CA ILE A 71 6.75 3.30 2.28
C ILE A 71 6.41 2.22 3.32
N LEU A 72 6.61 0.94 2.97
CA LEU A 72 6.38 -0.16 3.90
C LEU A 72 7.39 -0.18 5.06
N ASN A 73 8.66 0.11 4.81
CA ASN A 73 9.66 0.23 5.87
C ASN A 73 9.31 1.35 6.86
N ASP A 74 8.88 2.51 6.37
CA ASP A 74 8.41 3.62 7.21
C ASP A 74 7.20 3.19 8.05
N TYR A 75 6.23 2.48 7.44
CA TYR A 75 5.08 1.94 8.16
C TYR A 75 5.50 0.95 9.26
N PHE A 76 6.35 -0.03 8.95
CA PHE A 76 6.82 -1.02 9.93
C PHE A 76 7.62 -0.37 11.06
N GLY A 77 8.45 0.63 10.77
CA GLY A 77 9.20 1.39 11.77
C GLY A 77 8.33 2.28 12.66
N SER A 78 7.17 2.73 12.16
CA SER A 78 6.22 3.55 12.92
C SER A 78 5.33 2.74 13.87
N ARG A 79 5.24 1.41 13.71
CA ARG A 79 4.40 0.59 14.56
C ARG A 79 5.07 0.44 15.94
N PRO A 80 4.34 0.71 17.04
CA PRO A 80 4.84 0.32 18.35
C PRO A 80 5.11 -1.18 18.35
N ALA A 81 6.18 -1.61 19.02
CA ALA A 81 6.46 -3.03 19.22
C ALA A 81 5.18 -3.69 19.77
N ALA A 82 4.77 -4.81 19.17
CA ALA A 82 3.63 -5.55 19.66
C ALA A 82 3.91 -5.94 21.13
N ALA A 83 3.06 -5.46 22.04
CA ALA A 83 3.06 -5.88 23.45
C ALA A 83 2.62 -7.35 23.56
#